data_AF-A0A6N7YWZ3-F1
#
_entry.id   AF-A0A6N7YWZ3-F1
#
_cell.length_a   1.000
_cell.length_b   1.000
_cell.length_c   1.000
_cell.angle_alpha   90.00
_cell.angle_beta   90.00
_cell.angle_gamma   90.00
#
_symmetry.space_group_name_H-M   'P 1'
#
loop_
_entity.id
_entity.type
_entity.pdbx_description
1 polymer ?
#
loop_
_entity_poly.entity_id
_entity_poly.type
_entity_poly.pdbx_seq_one_letter_code
_entity_poly.pdbx_strand_id
1 'polypeptide(L)'
;MASPSTLDVGAARVLLLDAHDQLLARRGRFVRAVEAEALDRVERALQKLDEGTYGTCDDCGRAIAATRIDAAPDSVLCVACEGRAARRLTAPRS
;
A
#
# COMPACT_ATOMS: atom_id res chain seq x y z
N MET A 1 -13.48 -39.08 37.28
CA MET A 1 -13.41 -39.47 35.87
C MET A 1 -14.31 -38.51 35.09
N ALA A 2 -13.76 -37.41 34.58
CA ALA A 2 -14.51 -36.44 33.78
C ALA A 2 -14.36 -36.81 32.30
N SER A 3 -15.47 -37.13 31.63
CA SER A 3 -15.49 -37.50 30.22
C SER A 3 -15.03 -36.35 29.32
N PRO A 4 -14.31 -36.60 28.22
CA PRO A 4 -13.81 -35.57 27.32
C PRO A 4 -14.89 -35.16 26.30
N SER A 5 -16.10 -34.81 26.76
CA SER A 5 -17.31 -34.77 25.90
C SER A 5 -17.79 -33.38 25.47
N THR A 6 -17.04 -32.31 25.73
CA THR A 6 -17.31 -31.02 25.09
C THR A 6 -15.99 -30.35 24.77
N LEU A 7 -15.41 -30.69 23.62
CA LEU A 7 -14.73 -29.64 22.87
C LEU A 7 -15.82 -28.57 22.67
N ASP A 8 -15.76 -27.50 23.46
CA ASP A 8 -16.64 -26.37 23.27
C ASP A 8 -16.38 -25.89 21.84
N VAL A 9 -17.31 -26.22 20.95
CA VAL A 9 -17.25 -25.84 19.54
C VAL A 9 -17.18 -24.32 19.39
N GLY A 10 -17.64 -23.57 20.40
CA GLY A 10 -17.40 -22.13 20.55
C GLY A 10 -15.93 -21.81 20.74
N ALA A 11 -15.27 -22.34 21.77
CA ALA A 11 -13.83 -22.16 22.01
C ALA A 11 -12.98 -22.64 20.84
N ALA A 12 -13.29 -23.79 20.23
CA ALA A 12 -12.61 -24.27 19.05
C ALA A 12 -12.77 -23.31 17.87
N ARG A 13 -13.97 -22.74 17.66
CA ARG A 13 -14.21 -21.72 16.64
C ARG A 13 -13.45 -20.43 16.90
N VAL A 14 -13.38 -19.95 18.14
CA VAL A 14 -12.60 -18.76 18.52
C VAL A 14 -11.12 -19.00 18.21
N LEU A 15 -10.58 -20.15 18.63
CA LEU A 15 -9.18 -20.52 18.35
C LEU A 15 -8.90 -20.67 16.85
N LEU A 16 -9.85 -21.19 16.07
CA LEU A 16 -9.72 -21.31 14.62
C LEU A 16 -9.81 -19.95 13.90
N LEU A 17 -10.63 -19.02 14.39
CA LEU A 17 -10.70 -17.65 13.89
C LEU A 17 -9.41 -16.88 14.20
N ASP A 18 -8.89 -16.99 15.42
CA ASP A 18 -7.61 -16.38 15.80
C ASP A 18 -6.45 -16.95 14.97
N ALA A 19 -6.44 -18.28 14.74
CA ALA A 19 -5.45 -18.93 13.89
C ALA A 19 -5.56 -18.48 12.42
N HIS A 20 -6.78 -18.27 11.92
CA HIS A 20 -7.04 -17.73 10.58
C HIS A 20 -6.45 -16.31 10.44
N ASP A 21 -6.75 -15.42 11.38
CA ASP A 21 -6.25 -14.05 11.39
C ASP A 21 -4.71 -14.01 11.51
N GLN A 22 -4.11 -14.87 12.32
CA GLN A 22 -2.65 -15.00 12.42
C GLN A 22 -2.00 -15.48 11.11
N LEU A 23 -2.65 -16.41 10.38
CA LEU A 23 -2.16 -16.90 9.10
C LEU A 23 -2.32 -15.84 8.00
N LEU A 24 -3.42 -15.10 7.98
CA LEU A 24 -3.61 -13.96 7.08
C LEU A 24 -2.58 -12.85 7.37
N ALA A 25 -2.33 -12.54 8.63
CA ALA A 25 -1.33 -11.54 9.03
C ALA A 25 0.09 -11.93 8.59
N ARG A 26 0.45 -13.22 8.61
CA ARG A 26 1.74 -13.71 8.07
C ARG A 26 1.88 -13.50 6.56
N ARG A 27 0.76 -13.52 5.83
CA ARG A 27 0.70 -13.28 4.39
C ARG A 27 0.58 -11.78 4.03
N GLY A 28 0.06 -10.96 4.95
CA GLY A 28 -0.34 -9.56 4.70
C GLY A 28 0.64 -8.46 5.12
N ARG A 29 1.79 -8.77 5.73
CA ARG A 29 2.74 -7.71 6.17
C ARG A 29 3.28 -6.86 5.02
N PHE A 30 3.42 -7.43 3.83
CA PHE A 30 3.89 -6.69 2.64
C PHE A 30 2.76 -5.92 1.96
N VAL A 31 1.53 -6.47 1.98
CA VAL A 31 0.34 -5.84 1.38
C VAL A 31 -0.01 -4.54 2.08
N ARG A 32 0.05 -4.53 3.42
CA ARG A 32 -0.26 -3.34 4.24
C ARG A 32 0.60 -2.13 3.91
N ALA A 33 1.91 -2.33 3.68
CA ALA A 33 2.83 -1.24 3.39
C ALA A 33 2.61 -0.67 1.98
N VAL A 34 2.39 -1.54 0.98
CA VAL A 34 2.12 -1.11 -0.39
C VAL A 34 0.78 -0.40 -0.51
N GLU A 35 -0.24 -0.85 0.23
CA GLU A 35 -1.53 -0.18 0.32
C GLU A 35 -1.41 1.21 0.95
N ALA A 36 -0.63 1.34 2.04
CA ALA A 36 -0.41 2.65 2.67
C ALA A 36 0.27 3.64 1.71
N GLU A 37 1.33 3.24 1.02
CA GLU A 37 1.99 4.10 0.03
C GLU A 37 1.08 4.49 -1.14
N ALA A 38 0.18 3.61 -1.55
CA ALA A 38 -0.81 3.91 -2.59
C ALA A 38 -1.86 4.90 -2.08
N LEU A 39 -2.34 4.76 -0.84
CA LEU A 39 -3.26 5.69 -0.21
C LEU A 39 -2.63 7.09 -0.08
N ASP A 40 -1.39 7.18 0.39
CA ASP A 40 -0.68 8.46 0.51
C ASP A 40 -0.57 9.19 -0.84
N ARG A 41 -0.32 8.45 -1.93
CA ARG A 41 -0.28 9.02 -3.28
C ARG A 41 -1.64 9.53 -3.74
N VAL A 42 -2.71 8.77 -3.47
CA VAL A 42 -4.08 9.18 -3.79
C VAL A 42 -4.45 10.44 -3.00
N GLU A 43 -4.18 10.48 -1.70
CA GLU A 43 -4.43 11.64 -0.85
C GLU A 43 -3.66 12.88 -1.35
N ARG A 44 -2.39 12.72 -1.72
CA ARG A 44 -1.60 13.82 -2.28
C ARG A 44 -2.12 14.27 -3.65
N ALA A 45 -2.54 13.34 -4.50
CA ALA A 45 -3.13 13.68 -5.80
C ALA A 45 -4.42 14.50 -5.64
N LEU A 46 -5.27 14.13 -4.66
CA LEU A 46 -6.47 14.88 -4.31
C LEU A 46 -6.12 16.28 -3.79
N GLN A 47 -5.16 16.40 -2.87
CA GLN A 47 -4.70 17.70 -2.38
C GLN A 47 -4.24 18.62 -3.51
N LYS A 48 -3.56 18.07 -4.53
CA LYS A 48 -3.08 18.86 -5.67
C LYS A 48 -4.20 19.31 -6.60
N LEU A 49 -5.33 18.59 -6.63
CA LEU A 49 -6.53 19.08 -7.31
C LEU A 49 -7.06 20.32 -6.57
N ASP A 50 -7.13 20.27 -5.24
CA ASP A 50 -7.57 21.40 -4.41
C ASP A 50 -6.64 22.61 -4.54
N GLU A 51 -5.33 22.38 -4.63
CA GLU A 51 -4.31 23.41 -4.84
C GLU A 51 -4.22 23.90 -6.30
N GLY A 52 -4.88 23.24 -7.25
CA GLY A 52 -4.77 23.52 -8.68
C GLY A 52 -3.42 23.16 -9.30
N THR A 53 -2.60 22.36 -8.63
CA THR A 53 -1.26 21.92 -9.07
C THR A 53 -1.24 20.49 -9.62
N TYR A 54 -2.40 19.84 -9.72
CA TYR A 54 -2.53 18.50 -10.26
C TYR A 54 -1.88 18.37 -11.65
N GLY A 55 -1.14 17.29 -11.85
CA GLY A 55 -0.33 17.10 -13.05
C GLY A 55 1.03 17.79 -13.04
N THR A 56 1.46 18.40 -11.92
CA THR A 56 2.84 18.88 -11.72
C THR A 56 3.65 17.86 -10.92
N CYS A 57 4.93 17.65 -11.20
CA CYS A 57 5.77 16.70 -10.45
C CYS A 57 6.22 17.28 -9.10
N ASP A 58 6.09 16.52 -8.01
CA ASP A 58 6.49 16.98 -6.67
C ASP A 58 8.01 17.09 -6.46
N ASP A 59 8.81 16.34 -7.24
CA ASP A 59 10.28 16.35 -7.11
C ASP A 59 10.93 17.46 -7.96
N CYS A 60 10.45 17.66 -9.19
CA CYS A 60 11.10 18.57 -10.14
C CYS A 60 10.26 19.77 -10.60
N GLY A 61 8.99 19.85 -10.18
CA GLY A 61 8.08 20.95 -10.53
C GLY A 61 7.64 21.00 -11.99
N ARG A 62 8.00 20.01 -12.82
CA ARG A 62 7.63 19.97 -14.25
C ARG A 62 6.29 19.26 -14.44
N ALA A 63 5.60 19.55 -15.54
CA ALA A 63 4.38 18.84 -15.91
C ALA A 63 4.62 17.32 -16.07
N ILE A 64 3.67 16.55 -15.55
CA ILE A 64 3.55 15.09 -15.73
C ILE A 64 2.84 14.87 -17.07
N ALA A 65 3.36 13.94 -17.88
CA ALA A 65 2.77 13.63 -19.17
C ALA A 65 1.32 13.17 -19.01
N ALA A 66 0.41 13.70 -19.84
CA ALA A 66 -1.01 13.33 -19.81
C ALA A 66 -1.22 11.81 -19.92
N THR A 67 -0.46 11.15 -20.79
CA THR A 67 -0.47 9.68 -20.93
C THR A 67 -0.14 8.93 -19.64
N ARG A 68 0.65 9.51 -18.74
CA ARG A 68 0.91 8.94 -17.42
C ARG A 68 -0.26 9.17 -16.48
N ILE A 69 -0.86 10.36 -16.49
CA ILE A 69 -2.03 10.66 -15.67
C ILE A 69 -3.20 9.75 -16.06
N ASP A 70 -3.42 9.52 -17.36
CA ASP A 70 -4.46 8.63 -17.87
C ASP A 70 -4.24 7.17 -17.42
N ALA A 71 -2.98 6.73 -17.41
CA ALA A 71 -2.62 5.37 -17.01
C ALA A 71 -2.58 5.16 -15.48
N ALA A 72 -2.20 6.20 -14.73
CA ALA A 72 -2.00 6.16 -13.29
C ALA A 72 -2.32 7.54 -12.68
N PRO A 73 -3.60 7.81 -12.34
CA PRO A 73 -4.06 9.12 -11.89
C PRO A 73 -3.53 9.51 -10.49
N ASP A 74 -3.08 8.56 -9.69
CA ASP A 74 -2.41 8.78 -8.41
C ASP A 74 -0.93 9.20 -8.57
N SER A 75 -0.43 9.35 -9.81
CA SER A 75 0.96 9.71 -10.05
C SER A 75 1.28 11.13 -9.59
N VAL A 76 2.10 11.23 -8.54
CA VAL A 76 2.61 12.52 -8.02
C VAL A 76 3.99 12.90 -8.57
N LEU A 77 4.65 11.99 -9.28
CA LEU A 77 5.98 12.17 -9.88
C LEU A 77 5.95 11.96 -11.39
N CYS A 78 6.86 12.61 -12.12
CA CYS A 78 7.10 12.29 -13.52
C CYS A 78 7.99 11.05 -13.67
N VAL A 79 7.89 10.37 -14.81
CA VAL A 79 8.62 9.11 -15.11
C VAL A 79 10.12 9.21 -14.84
N ALA A 80 10.73 10.36 -15.14
CA ALA A 80 12.15 10.58 -14.91
C ALA A 80 12.49 10.62 -13.41
N CYS A 81 11.65 11.23 -12.56
CA CYS A 81 11.87 11.32 -11.12
C CYS A 81 11.58 9.98 -10.45
N GLU A 82 10.53 9.30 -10.88
CA GLU A 82 10.15 7.98 -10.39
C GLU A 82 11.20 6.92 -10.73
N GLY A 83 11.75 6.95 -11.95
CA GLY A 83 12.89 6.11 -12.33
C GLY A 83 14.15 6.39 -11.49
N ARG A 84 14.39 7.62 -11.03
CA ARG A 84 15.50 7.92 -10.09
C ARG A 84 15.23 7.35 -8.71
N ALA A 85 14.00 7.44 -8.20
CA ALA A 85 13.61 6.89 -6.91
C ALA A 85 13.76 5.36 -6.89
N ALA A 86 13.26 4.66 -7.92
CA ALA A 86 13.37 3.21 -8.05
C ALA A 86 14.83 2.72 -8.08
N ARG A 87 15.72 3.43 -8.78
CA ARG A 87 17.16 3.12 -8.80
C ARG A 87 17.81 3.26 -7.42
N ARG A 88 17.37 4.21 -6.59
CA ARG A 88 17.90 4.37 -5.21
C ARG A 88 17.48 3.22 -4.30
N LEU A 89 16.26 2.70 -4.47
CA LEU A 89 15.74 1.59 -3.66
C LEU A 89 16.38 0.24 -4.04
N THR A 90 16.81 0.10 -5.29
CA THR A 90 17.38 -1.14 -5.84
C THR A 90 18.90 -1.17 -5.90
N ALA A 91 19.56 -0.02 -5.69
CA ALA A 91 21.02 0.03 -5.58
C ALA A 91 21.48 -0.59 -4.24
N PRO A 92 22.58 -1.37 -4.22
CA PRO A 92 23.15 -1.85 -2.97
C PRO A 92 23.58 -0.66 -2.12
N ARG A 93 23.11 -0.61 -0.87
CA ARG A 93 23.56 0.37 0.11
C ARG A 93 25.01 0.06 0.44
N SER A 94 25.94 0.91 -0.02
CA SER A 94 27.38 0.84 0.23
C SER A 94 27.71 0.92 1.71
#